data_AF-A0A6B3EDK2-F1
#
_entry.id   AF-A0A6B3EDK2-F1
#
_cell.length_a   1.000
_cell.length_b   1.000
_cell.length_c   1.000
_cell.angle_alpha   90.00
_cell.angle_beta   90.00
_cell.angle_gamma   90.00
#
_symmetry.space_group_name_H-M   'P 1'
#
loop_
_entity.id
_entity.type
_entity.pdbx_description
1 polymer ?
#
loop_
_entity_poly.entity_id
_entity_poly.type
_entity_poly.pdbx_seq_one_letter_code
_entity_poly.pdbx_strand_id
1 'polypeptide(L)' 'RLTSPDGTRQLRMDREGTWYAYESEPGAEDWWPRGTASKDPTVALQSAGPERDEEEDDWADPYA' A
#
# COMPACT_ATOMS: atom_id res chain seq x y z
N ARG A 1 2.88 -14.98 4.54
CA ARG A 1 3.02 -13.67 3.85
C ARG A 1 2.63 -13.85 2.39
N LEU A 2 1.77 -13.00 1.85
CA LEU A 2 1.49 -12.94 0.39
C LEU A 2 2.14 -11.68 -0.15
N THR A 3 2.84 -11.76 -1.29
CA THR A 3 3.48 -10.60 -1.92
C THR A 3 2.90 -10.43 -3.31
N SER A 4 2.62 -9.19 -3.72
CA SER A 4 2.17 -8.87 -5.07
C SER A 4 3.25 -9.24 -6.10
N PRO A 5 2.90 -9.65 -7.33
CA PRO A 5 3.86 -9.86 -8.40
C PRO A 5 4.78 -8.66 -8.66
N ASP A 6 4.31 -7.44 -8.44
CA ASP A 6 5.08 -6.20 -8.63
C ASP A 6 6.16 -5.99 -7.54
N GLY A 7 6.15 -6.81 -6.48
CA GLY A 7 7.11 -6.73 -5.38
C GLY A 7 6.94 -5.52 -4.45
N THR A 8 5.94 -4.67 -4.69
CA THR A 8 5.70 -3.43 -3.93
C THR A 8 4.74 -3.58 -2.76
N ARG A 9 3.96 -4.67 -2.72
CA ARG A 9 2.91 -4.87 -1.70
C ARG A 9 2.98 -6.24 -1.08
N GLN A 10 2.69 -6.30 0.21
CA GLN A 10 2.70 -7.55 0.96
C GLN A 10 1.64 -7.57 2.06
N LEU A 11 0.99 -8.72 2.21
CA LEU A 11 0.06 -9.02 3.28
C LEU A 11 0.72 -9.95 4.30
N ARG A 12 0.64 -9.56 5.57
CA ARG A 12 1.09 -10.37 6.72
C ARG A 12 -0.11 -10.64 7.63
N MET A 13 -0.34 -11.91 7.95
CA MET A 13 -1.36 -12.33 8.91
C MET A 13 -0.71 -12.44 10.28
N ASP A 14 -1.38 -11.92 11.31
CA ASP A 14 -1.01 -12.15 12.71
C ASP A 14 -1.52 -13.51 13.23
N ARG A 15 -1.35 -13.77 14.53
CA ARG A 15 -1.85 -14.99 15.19
C ARG A 15 -3.37 -15.00 15.40
N GLU A 16 -4.02 -13.85 15.29
CA GLU A 16 -5.46 -13.66 15.55
C GLU A 16 -6.29 -13.71 14.25
N GLY A 17 -5.62 -13.88 13.10
CA GLY A 17 -6.24 -13.93 11.79
C GLY A 17 -6.48 -12.54 11.17
N THR A 18 -5.83 -11.51 11.69
CA THR A 18 -5.88 -10.14 11.15
C THR A 18 -4.79 -9.98 10.10
N TRP A 19 -5.16 -9.45 8.94
CA TRP A 19 -4.27 -9.10 7.86
C TRP A 19 -3.85 -7.64 7.94
N TYR A 20 -2.55 -7.44 7.78
CA TYR A 20 -1.91 -6.15 7.69
C TYR A 20 -1.29 -6.01 6.30
N ALA A 21 -1.62 -4.92 5.62
CA ALA A 21 -0.99 -4.55 4.37
C ALA A 21 0.28 -3.74 4.63
N TYR A 22 1.31 -4.07 3.85
CA TYR A 22 2.59 -3.41 3.85
C TYR A 22 2.91 -3.01 2.42
N GLU A 23 3.55 -1.86 2.31
CA GLU A 23 4.05 -1.34 1.05
C GLU A 23 5.56 -1.13 1.16
N SER A 24 6.24 -1.34 0.04
CA SER A 24 7.64 -1.08 -0.17
C SER A 24 7.82 -0.49 -1.55
N GLU A 25 8.88 0.31 -1.74
CA GLU A 25 9.34 0.64 -3.08
C GLU A 25 9.74 -0.62 -3.85
N PRO A 26 9.65 -0.63 -5.20
CA PRO A 26 10.10 -1.74 -6.01
C PRO A 26 11.59 -2.05 -5.76
N GLY A 27 11.87 -3.24 -5.20
CA GLY A 27 13.23 -3.67 -4.87
C GLY A 27 13.78 -3.12 -3.55
N ALA A 28 12.98 -2.41 -2.76
CA ALA A 28 13.38 -1.97 -1.43
C ALA A 28 13.17 -3.07 -0.36
N GLU A 29 14.05 -3.05 0.64
CA GLU A 29 13.97 -3.95 1.80
C GLU A 29 13.14 -3.37 2.95
N ASP A 30 12.81 -2.08 2.89
CA ASP A 30 11.97 -1.38 3.87
C ASP A 30 10.48 -1.56 3.55
N TRP A 31 9.72 -1.98 4.56
CA TRP A 31 8.29 -2.25 4.47
C TRP A 31 7.55 -1.48 5.57
N TRP A 32 6.73 -0.49 5.18
CA TRP A 32 5.90 0.24 6.12
C TRP A 32 4.45 -0.25 6.07
N PRO A 33 3.75 -0.33 7.21
CA PRO A 33 2.34 -0.70 7.23
C PRO A 33 1.51 0.38 6.53
N ARG A 34 0.65 -0.03 5.60
CA ARG A 34 -0.31 0.85 4.92
C ARG A 34 -1.72 0.30 5.10
N GLY A 35 -2.67 1.23 5.09
CA GLY A 35 -4.08 0.90 5.22
C GLY A 35 -4.48 0.42 6.61
N THR A 36 -5.64 -0.25 6.63
CA THR A 36 -6.34 -0.69 7.82
C THR A 36 -6.18 -2.19 7.99
N ALA A 37 -5.84 -2.61 9.22
CA ALA A 37 -5.80 -4.02 9.58
C ALA A 37 -7.21 -4.63 9.51
N SER A 38 -7.38 -5.73 8.79
CA SER A 38 -8.69 -6.36 8.60
C SER A 38 -8.59 -7.88 8.61
N LYS A 39 -9.62 -8.57 9.10
CA LYS A 39 -9.72 -10.03 8.98
C LYS A 39 -9.91 -10.50 7.54
N ASP A 40 -10.37 -9.61 6.66
CA ASP A 40 -10.48 -9.86 5.24
C ASP A 40 -9.21 -9.37 4.52
N PRO A 41 -8.46 -10.24 3.82
CA PRO A 41 -7.20 -9.87 3.16
C PRO A 41 -7.41 -8.88 2.01
N THR A 42 -8.58 -8.92 1.36
CA THR A 42 -8.92 -8.01 0.26
C THR A 42 -9.19 -6.61 0.79
N VAL A 43 -9.91 -6.48 1.91
CA VAL A 43 -10.12 -5.19 2.59
C VAL A 43 -8.80 -4.60 3.07
N ALA A 44 -7.94 -5.42 3.69
CA ALA A 44 -6.63 -4.97 4.12
C ALA A 44 -5.80 -4.46 2.93
N LEU A 45 -5.81 -5.17 1.80
CA LEU A 45 -5.06 -4.77 0.61
C LEU A 45 -5.62 -3.51 -0.06
N GLN A 46 -6.94 -3.39 -0.22
CA GLN A 46 -7.57 -2.21 -0.84
C GLN A 46 -7.35 -0.94 -0.02
N SER A 47 -7.33 -1.05 1.31
CA SER A 47 -7.07 0.09 2.19
C SER A 47 -5.63 0.61 2.11
N ALA A 48 -4.70 -0.20 1.59
CA ALA A 48 -3.33 0.22 1.27
C ALA A 48 -3.22 0.74 -0.18
N GLY A 49 -4.30 1.34 -0.68
CA GLY A 49 -4.59 1.55 -2.10
C GLY A 49 -3.50 2.27 -2.92
N PRO A 50 -3.61 2.20 -4.26
CA PRO A 50 -2.77 2.94 -5.21
C PRO A 50 -3.15 4.43 -5.19
N GLU A 51 -2.69 5.18 -4.18
CA GLU A 51 -3.04 6.60 -4.02
C GLU A 51 -1.89 7.53 -4.46
N ARG A 52 -1.12 7.13 -5.49
CA ARG A 52 -0.04 7.97 -6.04
C ARG A 52 0.09 7.98 -7.55
N ASP A 53 -0.92 7.53 -8.28
CA ASP A 53 -1.02 7.78 -9.73
C ASP A 53 -2.15 8.77 -9.98
N GLU A 54 -1.98 10.00 -9.48
CA GLU A 54 -2.53 11.23 -10.08
C GLU A 54 -1.82 12.38 -9.38
N GLU A 55 -0.57 12.53 -9.81
CA GLU A 55 0.01 13.83 -10.13
C GLU A 55 -1.03 14.67 -10.92
N GLU A 56 -2.05 15.19 -10.24
CA GLU A 56 -2.53 16.52 -10.62
C GLU A 56 -1.48 17.47 -10.07
N ASP A 57 -0.52 17.73 -10.96
CA ASP A 57 0.32 18.91 -11.01
C ASP A 57 -0.60 20.16 -10.98
N ASP A 58 -1.30 20.40 -9.86
CA ASP A 58 -2.03 21.64 -9.53
C ASP A 58 -1.04 22.71 -9.08
N TRP A 59 0.17 22.67 -9.63
CA TRP A 59 1.04 23.83 -9.71
C TRP A 59 1.00 24.40 -11.11
N ALA A 60 -0.23 24.67 -11.58
CA ALA A 60 -0.44 25.73 -12.56
C ALA A 60 0.02 27.04 -11.91
N ASP A 61 1.26 27.42 -12.19
CA ASP A 61 1.91 28.64 -11.72
C ASP A 61 0.99 29.85 -11.99
N PRO A 62 0.41 30.51 -10.97
CA PRO A 62 -0.54 31.61 -11.18
C PRO A 62 0.14 32.92 -11.63
N TYR A 63 1.45 32.87 -11.90
CA TYR A 63 2.28 34.01 -12.31
C TYR A 63 2.94 33.83 -13.69
N ALA A 64 2.41 32.96 -14.56
CA ALA A 64 2.79 32.89 -15.97
C ALA A 64 2.29 34.09 -16.80
#